data_AF-A0A929I3Y6-F1
#
_entry.id   AF-A0A929I3Y6-F1
#
_cell.length_a   1.000
_cell.length_b   1.000
_cell.length_c   1.000
_cell.angle_alpha   90.00
_cell.angle_beta   90.00
_cell.angle_gamma   90.00
#
_symmetry.space_group_name_H-M   'P 1'
#
loop_
_entity.id
_entity.type
_entity.pdbx_description
1 polymer ?
#
loop_
_entity_poly.entity_id
_entity_poly.type
_entity_poly.pdbx_seq_one_letter_code
_entity_poly.pdbx_strand_id
1 'polypeptide(L)'
;MNDNHSIINKGLRGVTVASTKISDVDGQAGKLIYRGYLVQDLAERTSFEEVAHLLLFEKLPDKKELESFTARLKEARDIPREIIEALKTRPADSLPMDILQASIPMIANHDPDIGNYSLEACRDRAVSLIAKFPGIIAAWERIRNGKDIVPPNIELGHAANFLYML
;
A
#
# COMPACT_ATOMS: atom_id res chain seq x y z
N MET A 1 14.76 37.39 -36.27
CA MET A 1 13.48 37.01 -35.64
C MET A 1 13.71 35.67 -34.96
N ASN A 2 14.08 35.69 -33.69
CA ASN A 2 14.26 34.47 -32.89
C ASN A 2 13.14 34.43 -31.86
N ASP A 3 12.02 33.81 -32.23
CA ASP A 3 10.95 33.51 -31.28
C ASP A 3 11.39 32.35 -30.40
N ASN A 4 11.98 32.70 -29.26
CA ASN A 4 12.32 31.78 -28.19
C ASN A 4 11.04 31.43 -27.40
N HIS A 5 10.14 30.65 -28.00
CA HIS A 5 9.00 30.11 -27.28
C HIS A 5 9.49 29.02 -26.32
N SER A 6 9.32 29.25 -25.01
CA SER A 6 9.57 28.19 -24.03
C SER A 6 8.58 27.05 -24.29
N ILE A 7 9.08 25.86 -24.59
CA ILE A 7 8.25 24.68 -24.76
C ILE A 7 7.74 24.29 -23.38
N ILE A 8 6.54 24.76 -23.02
CA ILE A 8 5.89 24.40 -21.75
C ILE A 8 5.44 22.95 -21.84
N ASN A 9 6.18 22.05 -21.20
CA ASN A 9 5.83 20.63 -21.12
C ASN A 9 4.72 20.41 -20.08
N LYS A 10 3.47 20.56 -20.51
CA LYS A 10 2.26 20.31 -19.72
C LYS A 10 2.10 18.80 -19.46
N GLY A 11 2.86 18.26 -18.51
CA GLY A 11 2.79 16.84 -18.11
C GLY A 11 4.14 16.12 -17.92
N LEU A 12 5.27 16.84 -17.93
CA LEU A 12 6.61 16.30 -17.65
C LEU A 12 7.04 15.13 -18.58
N ARG A 13 6.49 15.05 -19.79
CA ARG A 13 6.82 13.97 -20.73
C ARG A 13 8.29 14.05 -21.14
N GLY A 14 9.07 13.01 -20.88
CA GLY A 14 10.51 12.99 -21.19
C GLY A 14 11.35 13.87 -20.25
N VAL A 15 10.78 14.35 -19.13
CA VAL A 15 11.51 15.12 -18.11
C VAL A 15 11.93 14.18 -16.99
N THR A 16 13.25 14.05 -16.78
CA THR A 16 13.79 13.34 -15.62
C THR A 16 13.65 14.21 -14.37
N VAL A 17 12.85 13.75 -13.40
CA VAL A 17 12.55 14.51 -12.17
C VAL A 17 13.41 14.11 -10.97
N ALA A 18 13.85 12.86 -10.92
CA ALA A 18 14.62 12.31 -9.81
C ALA A 18 15.38 11.05 -10.23
N SER A 19 16.44 10.73 -9.49
CA SER A 19 17.09 9.42 -9.53
C SER A 19 16.42 8.47 -8.54
N THR A 20 16.20 7.22 -8.92
CA THR A 20 15.57 6.20 -8.06
C THR A 20 16.37 4.90 -8.06
N LYS A 21 16.31 4.18 -6.94
CA LYS A 21 16.81 2.81 -6.81
C LYS A 21 15.67 1.78 -6.68
N ILE A 22 14.41 2.22 -6.74
CA ILE A 22 13.25 1.37 -6.41
C ILE A 22 12.87 0.48 -7.58
N SER A 23 12.69 1.06 -8.76
CA SER A 23 12.28 0.34 -9.95
C SER A 23 12.88 0.95 -11.21
N ASP A 24 12.90 0.15 -12.27
CA ASP A 24 13.22 0.57 -13.62
C ASP A 24 12.15 0.05 -14.59
N VAL A 25 11.83 0.85 -15.60
CA VAL A 25 10.78 0.56 -16.60
C VAL A 25 11.35 0.76 -17.98
N ASP A 26 11.58 -0.34 -18.69
CA ASP A 26 11.87 -0.32 -20.12
C ASP A 26 10.58 -0.62 -20.90
N GLY A 27 9.88 0.45 -21.27
CA GLY A 27 8.64 0.35 -22.02
C GLY A 27 8.81 -0.18 -23.46
N GLN A 28 10.00 -0.08 -24.04
CA GLN A 28 10.27 -0.62 -25.39
C GLN A 28 10.51 -2.13 -25.35
N ALA A 29 11.27 -2.60 -24.37
CA ALA A 29 11.51 -4.02 -24.16
C ALA A 29 10.39 -4.72 -23.36
N GLY A 30 9.41 -3.97 -22.83
CA GLY A 30 8.32 -4.50 -22.00
C GLY A 30 8.79 -5.05 -20.65
N LYS A 31 9.85 -4.47 -20.07
CA LYS A 31 10.44 -4.94 -18.81
C LYS A 31 10.12 -4.00 -17.66
N LEU A 32 9.75 -4.58 -16.53
CA LEU A 32 9.59 -3.92 -15.25
C LEU A 32 10.50 -4.59 -14.24
N ILE A 33 11.35 -3.81 -13.60
CA ILE A 33 12.36 -4.30 -12.65
C ILE A 33 12.09 -3.65 -11.29
N TYR A 34 12.01 -4.44 -10.23
CA TYR A 34 11.96 -3.99 -8.85
C TYR A 34 13.27 -4.31 -8.15
N ARG A 35 14.02 -3.30 -7.71
CA ARG A 35 15.28 -3.45 -6.95
C ARG A 35 16.26 -4.44 -7.60
N GLY A 36 16.30 -4.50 -8.94
CA GLY A 36 17.17 -5.39 -9.71
C GLY A 36 16.56 -6.73 -10.13
N TYR A 37 15.34 -7.05 -9.70
CA TYR A 37 14.62 -8.29 -10.07
C TYR A 37 13.54 -8.02 -11.11
N LEU A 38 13.40 -8.88 -12.12
CA LEU A 38 12.27 -8.82 -13.05
C LEU A 38 10.97 -9.10 -12.29
N VAL A 39 9.94 -8.30 -12.56
CA VAL A 39 8.64 -8.46 -11.89
C VAL A 39 7.99 -9.80 -12.23
N GLN A 40 8.22 -10.35 -13.43
CA GLN A 40 7.74 -11.68 -13.79
C GLN A 40 8.31 -12.75 -12.85
N ASP A 41 9.63 -12.70 -12.56
CA ASP A 41 10.28 -13.66 -11.67
C ASP A 41 9.76 -13.52 -10.23
N LEU A 42 9.54 -12.29 -9.76
CA LEU A 42 8.96 -12.03 -8.45
C LEU A 42 7.54 -12.60 -8.34
N ALA A 43 6.70 -12.35 -9.35
CA ALA A 43 5.30 -12.80 -9.34
C ALA A 43 5.16 -14.33 -9.29
N GLU A 44 6.08 -15.06 -9.91
CA GLU A 44 6.05 -16.54 -9.93
C GLU A 44 6.65 -17.19 -8.68
N ARG A 45 7.57 -16.52 -7.99
CA ARG A 45 8.46 -17.16 -7.00
C ARG A 45 8.40 -16.57 -5.60
N THR A 46 7.73 -15.43 -5.42
CA THR A 46 7.70 -14.72 -4.14
C THR A 46 6.28 -14.40 -3.71
N SER A 47 6.11 -14.27 -2.41
CA SER A 47 4.89 -13.78 -1.78
C SER A 47 4.78 -12.26 -1.84
N PHE A 48 3.58 -11.74 -1.62
CA PHE A 48 3.36 -10.29 -1.52
C PHE A 48 4.21 -9.68 -0.40
N GLU A 49 4.32 -10.36 0.74
CA GLU A 49 5.11 -9.94 1.89
C GLU A 49 6.60 -9.81 1.55
N GLU A 50 7.17 -10.76 0.79
CA GLU A 50 8.55 -10.69 0.32
C GLU A 50 8.79 -9.48 -0.60
N VAL A 51 7.87 -9.22 -1.54
CA VAL A 51 7.98 -8.08 -2.44
C VAL A 51 7.80 -6.75 -1.69
N ALA A 52 6.86 -6.67 -0.75
CA ALA A 52 6.68 -5.49 0.10
C ALA A 52 7.94 -5.22 0.93
N HIS A 53 8.55 -6.26 1.50
CA HIS A 53 9.82 -6.15 2.21
C HIS A 53 10.94 -5.67 1.29
N LEU A 54 11.08 -6.25 0.09
CA LEU A 54 12.05 -5.84 -0.92
C LEU A 54 11.97 -4.34 -1.24
N LEU A 55 10.76 -3.82 -1.42
CA LEU A 55 10.58 -2.41 -1.77
C LEU A 55 10.91 -1.46 -0.61
N LEU A 56 10.53 -1.81 0.62
CA LEU A 56 10.73 -0.99 1.82
C LEU A 56 12.15 -1.06 2.42
N PHE A 57 12.78 -2.23 2.34
CA PHE A 57 14.08 -2.53 2.97
C PHE A 57 15.19 -2.82 1.97
N GLU A 58 14.91 -2.67 0.67
CA GLU A 58 15.86 -2.71 -0.44
C GLU A 58 16.48 -4.07 -0.76
N LYS A 59 16.11 -5.11 -0.01
CA LYS A 59 16.56 -6.49 -0.22
C LYS A 59 15.44 -7.49 0.03
N LEU A 60 15.51 -8.64 -0.64
CA LEU A 60 14.66 -9.77 -0.31
C LEU A 60 14.98 -10.22 1.13
N PRO A 61 13.95 -10.52 1.93
CA PRO A 61 14.15 -10.95 3.30
C PRO A 61 14.78 -12.34 3.34
N ASP A 62 15.60 -12.60 4.35
CA ASP A 62 15.84 -13.98 4.78
C ASP A 62 14.62 -14.53 5.54
N LYS A 63 14.66 -15.82 5.92
CA LYS A 63 13.54 -16.47 6.62
C LYS A 63 13.14 -15.75 7.91
N LYS A 64 14.09 -15.28 8.72
CA LYS A 64 13.80 -14.61 10.00
C LYS A 64 13.24 -13.21 9.76
N GLU A 65 13.80 -12.50 8.78
CA GLU A 65 13.30 -11.18 8.37
C GLU A 65 11.86 -11.28 7.85
N LEU A 66 11.55 -12.29 7.05
CA LEU A 66 10.21 -12.53 6.52
C LEU A 66 9.21 -12.88 7.63
N GLU A 67 9.59 -13.75 8.56
CA GLU A 67 8.76 -14.12 9.72
C GLU A 67 8.44 -12.88 10.56
N SER A 68 9.47 -12.06 10.87
CA SER A 68 9.29 -10.81 11.63
C SER A 68 8.42 -9.81 10.90
N PHE A 69 8.68 -9.58 9.61
CA PHE A 69 7.90 -8.64 8.81
C PHE A 69 6.44 -9.07 8.66
N THR A 70 6.19 -10.37 8.46
CA THR A 70 4.84 -10.92 8.37
C THR A 70 4.10 -10.79 9.70
N ALA A 71 4.76 -11.02 10.83
CA ALA A 71 4.18 -10.81 12.16
C ALA A 71 3.76 -9.36 12.36
N ARG A 72 4.65 -8.40 12.03
CA ARG A 72 4.35 -6.97 12.10
C ARG A 72 3.16 -6.58 11.23
N LEU A 73 3.09 -7.11 10.01
CA LEU A 73 1.93 -6.89 9.13
C LEU A 73 0.64 -7.44 9.75
N LYS A 74 0.68 -8.64 10.34
CA LYS A 74 -0.48 -9.27 10.98
C LYS A 74 -0.97 -8.48 12.20
N GLU A 75 -0.06 -8.04 13.06
CA GLU A 75 -0.34 -7.23 14.25
C GLU A 75 -0.98 -5.88 13.88
N ALA A 76 -0.56 -5.29 12.76
CA ALA A 76 -1.06 -3.99 12.32
C ALA A 76 -2.37 -4.03 11.53
N ARG A 77 -3.02 -5.20 11.33
CA ARG A 77 -4.24 -5.35 10.51
C ARG A 77 -5.48 -4.72 11.13
N ASP A 78 -5.52 -4.59 12.45
CA ASP A 78 -6.72 -4.11 13.13
C ASP A 78 -7.01 -2.64 12.79
N ILE A 79 -8.30 -2.34 12.60
CA ILE A 79 -8.76 -1.00 12.22
C ILE A 79 -9.46 -0.39 13.43
N PRO A 80 -9.05 0.82 13.87
CA PRO A 80 -9.73 1.52 14.95
C PRO A 80 -11.25 1.57 14.73
N ARG A 81 -12.00 1.30 15.80
CA ARG A 81 -13.46 1.22 15.77
C ARG A 81 -14.10 2.49 15.21
N GLU A 82 -13.53 3.65 15.53
CA GLU A 82 -13.98 4.96 15.09
C GLU A 82 -14.01 5.07 13.56
N ILE A 83 -13.05 4.46 12.87
CA ILE A 83 -13.00 4.43 11.41
C ILE A 83 -14.10 3.53 10.88
N ILE A 84 -14.30 2.35 11.46
CA ILE A 84 -15.39 1.45 11.07
C ILE A 84 -16.76 2.12 11.22
N GLU A 85 -16.99 2.82 12.34
CA GLU A 85 -18.23 3.55 12.55
C GLU A 85 -18.37 4.71 11.55
N ALA A 86 -17.29 5.42 11.23
CA ALA A 86 -17.31 6.45 10.20
C ALA A 86 -17.69 5.89 8.81
N LEU A 87 -17.17 4.72 8.44
CA LEU A 87 -17.54 4.02 7.20
C LEU A 87 -19.04 3.71 7.15
N LYS A 88 -19.65 3.26 8.26
CA LYS A 88 -21.08 2.95 8.33
C LYS A 88 -22.00 4.16 8.12
N THR A 89 -21.49 5.38 8.32
CA THR A 89 -22.27 6.61 8.08
C THR A 89 -22.27 7.05 6.61
N ARG A 90 -21.49 6.39 5.74
CA ARG A 90 -21.35 6.79 4.34
C ARG A 90 -22.52 6.25 3.50
N PRO A 91 -22.99 6.99 2.48
CA PRO A 91 -23.95 6.48 1.51
C PRO A 91 -23.42 5.22 0.81
N ALA A 92 -24.24 4.16 0.66
CA ALA A 92 -23.81 2.87 0.11
C ALA A 92 -23.32 2.93 -1.36
N ASP A 93 -23.70 3.98 -2.09
CA ASP A 93 -23.27 4.29 -3.46
C ASP A 93 -21.97 5.12 -3.51
N SER A 94 -21.38 5.46 -2.36
CA SER A 94 -20.08 6.16 -2.31
C SER A 94 -19.00 5.36 -3.05
N LEU A 95 -18.18 6.08 -3.82
CA LEU A 95 -17.13 5.46 -4.61
C LEU A 95 -16.06 4.86 -3.68
N PRO A 96 -15.63 3.60 -3.90
CA PRO A 96 -14.63 2.96 -3.04
C PRO A 96 -13.32 3.76 -2.89
N MET A 97 -12.92 4.49 -3.94
CA MET A 97 -11.72 5.34 -3.89
C MET A 97 -11.88 6.54 -2.96
N ASP A 98 -13.04 7.19 -2.92
CA ASP A 98 -13.31 8.33 -2.03
C ASP A 98 -13.29 7.87 -0.56
N ILE A 99 -13.82 6.68 -0.32
CA ILE A 99 -13.84 6.05 1.00
C ILE A 99 -12.42 5.73 1.46
N LEU A 100 -11.61 5.10 0.60
CA LEU A 100 -10.22 4.80 0.92
C LEU A 100 -9.43 6.08 1.19
N GLN A 101 -9.56 7.10 0.32
CA GLN A 101 -8.88 8.38 0.48
C GLN A 101 -9.27 9.09 1.79
N ALA A 102 -10.55 9.10 2.16
CA ALA A 102 -11.02 9.68 3.41
C ALA A 102 -10.55 8.90 4.66
N SER A 103 -10.40 7.58 4.54
CA SER A 103 -10.00 6.72 5.67
C SER A 103 -8.54 6.92 6.08
N ILE A 104 -7.64 7.27 5.15
CA ILE A 104 -6.21 7.36 5.46
C ILE A 104 -5.87 8.52 6.42
N PRO A 105 -6.35 9.76 6.21
CA PRO A 105 -6.19 10.83 7.20
C PRO A 105 -6.81 10.49 8.56
N MET A 106 -7.90 9.72 8.58
CA MET A 106 -8.50 9.27 9.84
C MET A 106 -7.57 8.32 10.59
N ILE A 107 -6.94 7.36 9.89
CA ILE A 107 -5.92 6.47 10.46
C ILE A 107 -4.72 7.26 11.00
N ALA A 108 -4.30 8.31 10.28
CA ALA A 108 -3.17 9.14 10.70
C ALA A 108 -3.40 9.81 12.06
N ASN A 109 -4.65 10.11 12.44
CA ASN A 109 -4.98 10.67 13.77
C ASN A 109 -4.74 9.68 14.92
N HIS A 110 -4.60 8.38 14.61
CA HIS A 110 -4.28 7.33 15.59
C HIS A 110 -2.78 6.96 15.59
N ASP A 111 -1.94 7.65 14.79
CA ASP A 111 -0.49 7.45 14.81
C ASP A 111 0.13 8.25 15.98
N PRO A 112 0.71 7.59 17.01
CA PRO A 112 1.37 8.29 18.11
C PRO A 112 2.59 9.12 17.66
N ASP A 113 3.16 8.81 16.49
CA ASP A 113 4.39 9.40 15.95
C ASP A 113 4.13 10.27 14.71
N ILE A 114 2.94 10.86 14.58
CA ILE A 114 2.48 11.61 13.39
C ILE A 114 3.38 12.81 12.99
N GLY A 115 4.23 13.30 13.88
CA GLY A 115 5.22 14.36 13.61
C GLY A 115 6.66 13.87 13.41
N ASN A 116 6.93 12.58 13.60
CA ASN A 116 8.27 12.01 13.51
C ASN A 116 8.54 11.54 12.08
N TYR A 117 9.43 12.22 11.36
CA TYR A 117 9.78 11.91 9.97
C TYR A 117 11.06 11.09 9.82
N SER A 118 11.51 10.41 10.88
CA SER A 118 12.63 9.47 10.78
C SER A 118 12.30 8.36 9.77
N LEU A 119 13.32 7.76 9.17
CA LEU A 119 13.14 6.65 8.22
C LEU A 119 12.42 5.46 8.87
N GLU A 120 12.70 5.20 10.14
CA GLU A 120 12.07 4.14 10.94
C GLU A 120 10.58 4.41 11.15
N ALA A 121 10.21 5.59 11.64
CA ALA A 121 8.80 5.97 11.82
C ALA A 121 8.03 5.96 10.49
N CYS A 122 8.65 6.41 9.40
CA CYS A 122 8.07 6.33 8.06
C CYS A 122 7.85 4.88 7.60
N ARG A 123 8.79 3.97 7.90
CA ARG A 123 8.65 2.54 7.60
C ARG A 123 7.55 1.89 8.43
N ASP A 124 7.44 2.23 9.71
CA ASP A 124 6.41 1.69 10.59
C ASP A 124 5.01 2.14 10.13
N ARG A 125 4.87 3.40 9.74
CA ARG A 125 3.66 3.89 9.05
C ARG A 125 3.39 3.14 7.75
N ALA A 126 4.40 2.92 6.91
CA ALA A 126 4.22 2.17 5.67
C ALA A 126 3.70 0.75 5.93
N VAL A 127 4.27 0.04 6.91
CA VAL A 127 3.81 -1.30 7.34
C VAL A 127 2.37 -1.25 7.84
N SER A 128 2.05 -0.27 8.69
CA SER A 128 0.70 -0.04 9.22
C SER A 128 -0.33 0.21 8.11
N LEU A 129 0.01 1.04 7.12
CA LEU A 129 -0.88 1.33 5.98
C LEU A 129 -1.06 0.10 5.09
N ILE A 130 0.01 -0.60 4.72
CA ILE A 130 -0.06 -1.85 3.95
C ILE A 130 -0.97 -2.85 4.64
N ALA A 131 -0.84 -3.03 5.96
CA ALA A 131 -1.64 -3.96 6.74
C ALA A 131 -3.15 -3.60 6.78
N LYS A 132 -3.48 -2.31 6.88
CA LYS A 132 -4.87 -1.84 7.08
C LYS A 132 -5.65 -1.65 5.78
N PHE A 133 -4.99 -1.35 4.66
CA PHE A 133 -5.68 -1.08 3.38
C PHE A 133 -6.65 -2.20 2.97
N PRO A 134 -6.27 -3.50 3.02
CA PRO A 134 -7.21 -4.58 2.71
C PRO A 134 -8.42 -4.61 3.62
N GLY A 135 -8.23 -4.37 4.93
CA GLY A 135 -9.31 -4.37 5.91
C GLY A 135 -10.30 -3.24 5.68
N ILE A 136 -9.83 -2.04 5.29
CA ILE A 136 -10.70 -0.89 4.99
C ILE A 136 -11.56 -1.19 3.78
N ILE A 137 -10.94 -1.69 2.70
CA ILE A 137 -11.63 -2.01 1.45
C ILE A 137 -12.65 -3.13 1.67
N ALA A 138 -12.25 -4.19 2.38
CA ALA A 138 -13.14 -5.30 2.70
C ALA A 138 -14.30 -4.88 3.60
N ALA A 139 -14.03 -4.11 4.66
CA ALA A 139 -15.07 -3.55 5.51
C ALA A 139 -16.04 -2.68 4.71
N TRP A 140 -15.55 -1.80 3.84
CA TRP A 140 -16.41 -0.97 2.99
C TRP A 140 -17.29 -1.79 2.05
N GLU A 141 -16.70 -2.77 1.35
CA GLU A 141 -17.45 -3.65 0.45
C GLU A 141 -18.57 -4.41 1.18
N ARG A 142 -18.35 -4.81 2.43
CA ARG A 142 -19.38 -5.49 3.22
C ARG A 142 -20.44 -4.52 3.72
N ILE A 143 -20.04 -3.37 4.26
CA ILE A 143 -20.95 -2.31 4.73
C ILE A 143 -21.92 -1.90 3.62
N ARG A 144 -21.40 -1.56 2.43
CA ARG A 144 -22.25 -1.09 1.32
C ARG A 144 -23.20 -2.16 0.75
N ASN A 145 -22.89 -3.43 0.98
CA ASN A 145 -23.73 -4.57 0.60
C ASN A 145 -24.57 -5.11 1.78
N GLY A 146 -24.63 -4.39 2.92
CA GLY A 146 -25.42 -4.78 4.09
C GLY A 146 -24.96 -6.07 4.78
N LYS A 147 -23.68 -6.44 4.64
CA LYS A 147 -23.07 -7.62 5.28
C LYS A 147 -22.30 -7.23 6.54
N ASP A 148 -22.26 -8.13 7.51
CA ASP A 148 -21.44 -7.97 8.72
C ASP A 148 -19.95 -8.03 8.40
N ILE A 149 -19.15 -7.13 8.97
CA ILE A 149 -17.70 -7.07 8.78
C ILE A 149 -17.04 -8.33 9.34
N VAL A 150 -16.10 -8.90 8.59
CA VAL A 150 -15.31 -10.05 9.01
C VAL A 150 -13.97 -9.55 9.56
N PRO A 151 -13.58 -9.93 10.80
CA PRO A 151 -12.30 -9.52 11.38
C PRO A 151 -11.12 -10.20 10.66
N PRO A 152 -9.91 -9.62 10.70
CA PRO A 152 -8.73 -10.25 10.10
C PRO A 152 -8.40 -11.58 10.79
N ASN A 153 -7.94 -12.55 9.99
CA ASN A 153 -7.46 -13.84 10.47
C ASN A 153 -5.92 -13.86 10.49
N ILE A 154 -5.35 -14.00 11.69
CA ILE A 154 -3.89 -13.99 11.91
C ILE A 154 -3.17 -15.22 11.33
N GLU A 155 -3.86 -16.32 11.08
CA GLU A 155 -3.26 -17.52 10.49
C GLU A 155 -3.01 -17.35 8.98
N LEU A 156 -3.74 -16.45 8.33
CA LEU A 156 -3.65 -16.23 6.88
C LEU A 156 -2.55 -15.22 6.50
N GLY A 157 -1.89 -15.50 5.37
CA GLY A 157 -1.06 -14.53 4.65
C GLY A 157 -1.87 -13.34 4.13
N HIS A 158 -1.20 -12.29 3.68
CA HIS A 158 -1.81 -11.00 3.36
C HIS A 158 -2.91 -11.10 2.29
N ALA A 159 -2.62 -11.75 1.17
CA ALA A 159 -3.57 -11.94 0.07
C ALA A 159 -4.77 -12.83 0.47
N ALA A 160 -4.50 -13.95 1.15
CA ALA A 160 -5.55 -14.85 1.61
C ALA A 160 -6.47 -14.19 2.65
N ASN A 161 -5.89 -13.41 3.57
CA ASN A 161 -6.66 -12.64 4.55
C ASN A 161 -7.56 -11.59 3.89
N PHE A 162 -7.08 -10.92 2.84
CA PHE A 162 -7.92 -9.96 2.10
C PHE A 162 -9.15 -10.62 1.50
N LEU A 163 -8.97 -11.75 0.79
CA LEU A 163 -10.08 -12.50 0.19
C LEU A 163 -11.04 -13.06 1.26
N TYR A 164 -10.51 -13.50 2.39
CA TYR A 164 -11.31 -13.98 3.52
C TYR A 164 -12.24 -12.90 4.10
N MET A 165 -11.78 -11.65 4.13
CA MET A 165 -12.54 -10.54 4.71
C MET A 165 -13.58 -9.92 3.77
N LEU A 166 -13.52 -10.14 2.45
CA LEU A 166 -14.49 -9.63 1.47
C LEU A 166 -15.85 -10.34 1.61
#